data_AF-A0A0E0N876-F1
#
_entry.id   AF-A0A0E0N876-F1
#
_cell.length_a   1.000
_cell.length_b   1.000
_cell.length_c   1.000
_cell.angle_alpha   90.00
_cell.angle_beta   90.00
_cell.angle_gamma   90.00
#
_symmetry.space_group_name_H-M   'P 1'
#
loop_
_entity.id
_entity.type
_entity.pdbx_description
1 polymer ?
#
loop_
_entity_poly.entity_id
_entity_poly.type
_entity_poly.pdbx_seq_one_letter_code
_entity_poly.pdbx_strand_id
1 'polypeptide(L)'
;MRKHPSNISVKKVVSPRHEKRKREENIFFFHSTTAPFPSHSSRGGAAPTPHRLVHSISISISIYIYIYGRFQLQSPACPAILPTISFPAFLIPFVSSLRLTARTNLLPSHNQFIKQIEMECESNYSKEQRLNGDSLVFDLDDTLYPVTSGIGADVVRNIQAYMIEKLGVEESISLELCVLLYKQYGTTMAGLRAVGYQFDYDDFHSYVHGRLAYEKIKPDPVLRNILLSLPIRKVVFTNGDRIHASRALKRLGIEDCFERVVCFETLNPTSSSLSAAGQVEIFDIMKHLAHPEPGVELPKSPILCKPNIDAMRQALKVASINPKTSILFDDSARNIQAAKQIGMYTVLVGTSERIKGADHALESLHNMKEALPELWDEAVKDEDVRKSSKVGIETSVIA
;
A
#
# COMPACT_ATOMS: atom_id res chain seq x y z
N MET A 1 -20.59 -66.54 27.71
CA MET A 1 -20.09 -67.01 26.39
C MET A 1 -19.40 -65.81 25.73
N ARG A 2 -18.09 -65.56 25.84
CA ARG A 2 -16.94 -66.19 25.13
C ARG A 2 -17.21 -66.50 23.65
N LYS A 3 -16.73 -65.65 22.72
CA LYS A 3 -15.56 -65.89 21.82
C LYS A 3 -15.36 -64.73 20.80
N HIS A 4 -14.23 -64.03 20.97
CA HIS A 4 -13.22 -63.51 20.01
C HIS A 4 -13.23 -64.02 18.53
N PRO A 5 -12.35 -63.48 17.63
CA PRO A 5 -12.24 -62.11 17.10
C PRO A 5 -12.06 -62.16 15.55
N SER A 6 -11.88 -61.03 14.85
CA SER A 6 -11.40 -61.05 13.46
C SER A 6 -10.24 -60.09 13.26
N ASN A 7 -9.25 -60.60 12.53
CA ASN A 7 -7.87 -60.18 12.50
C ASN A 7 -7.58 -58.85 11.81
N ILE A 8 -6.51 -58.26 12.33
CA ILE A 8 -5.64 -57.23 11.78
C ILE A 8 -5.16 -57.61 10.37
N SER A 9 -5.19 -56.65 9.45
CA SER A 9 -4.27 -56.60 8.30
C SER A 9 -3.57 -55.24 8.29
N VAL A 10 -2.30 -55.25 8.72
CA VAL A 10 -1.40 -54.10 8.63
C VAL A 10 -0.97 -53.95 7.17
N LYS A 11 -1.56 -52.98 6.46
CA LYS A 11 -0.94 -52.45 5.24
C LYS A 11 -0.03 -51.30 5.61
N LYS A 12 1.27 -51.59 5.60
CA LYS A 12 2.36 -50.61 5.51
C LYS A 12 2.18 -49.84 4.19
N VAL A 13 1.78 -48.57 4.26
CA VAL A 13 1.85 -47.66 3.12
C VAL A 13 2.75 -46.50 3.49
N VAL A 14 3.78 -46.40 2.66
CA VAL A 14 4.95 -45.53 2.65
C VAL A 14 4.59 -44.04 2.79
N SER A 15 5.37 -43.35 3.64
CA SER A 15 5.41 -41.89 3.80
C SER A 15 5.62 -41.18 2.45
N PRO A 16 4.84 -40.12 2.10
CA PRO A 16 5.20 -39.26 0.98
C PRO A 16 6.37 -38.38 1.40
N ARG A 17 7.50 -38.58 0.71
CA ARG A 17 8.65 -37.66 0.71
C ARG A 17 8.16 -36.23 0.53
N HIS A 18 8.72 -35.32 1.33
CA HIS A 18 8.66 -33.88 1.13
C HIS A 18 9.20 -33.53 -0.27
N GLU A 19 8.29 -33.37 -1.22
CA GLU A 19 8.56 -32.74 -2.49
C GLU A 19 8.23 -31.26 -2.32
N LYS A 20 9.27 -30.42 -2.22
CA LYS A 20 9.13 -28.96 -2.25
C LYS A 20 8.53 -28.58 -3.61
N ARG A 21 7.21 -28.48 -3.68
CA ARG A 21 6.54 -27.75 -4.77
C ARG A 21 6.86 -26.28 -4.60
N LYS A 22 7.67 -25.73 -5.51
CA LYS A 22 7.72 -24.29 -5.76
C LYS A 22 6.28 -23.84 -6.03
N ARG A 23 5.75 -22.98 -5.16
CA ARG A 23 4.50 -22.27 -5.44
C ARG A 23 4.80 -21.28 -6.55
N GLU A 24 4.09 -21.43 -7.66
CA GLU A 24 3.98 -20.39 -8.67
C GLU A 24 3.26 -19.20 -8.04
N GLU A 25 3.94 -18.06 -8.06
CA GLU A 25 3.40 -16.76 -7.72
C GLU A 25 2.33 -16.42 -8.76
N ASN A 26 1.06 -16.32 -8.37
CA ASN A 26 0.03 -15.66 -9.18
C ASN A 26 0.23 -14.15 -9.10
N ILE A 27 1.30 -13.67 -9.74
CA ILE A 27 1.43 -12.26 -10.14
C ILE A 27 0.97 -12.22 -11.60
N PHE A 28 -0.16 -11.55 -11.85
CA PHE A 28 -0.64 -11.31 -13.21
C PHE A 28 0.37 -10.44 -13.98
N PHE A 29 1.23 -11.06 -14.78
CA PHE A 29 2.00 -10.39 -15.84
C PHE A 29 1.40 -10.76 -17.21
N PHE A 30 0.74 -9.80 -17.85
CA PHE A 30 0.28 -9.94 -19.24
C PHE A 30 1.48 -9.82 -20.19
N HIS A 31 1.74 -10.87 -20.98
CA HIS A 31 2.74 -10.84 -22.05
C HIS A 31 2.14 -10.19 -23.31
N SER A 32 2.73 -9.08 -23.76
CA SER A 32 2.53 -8.56 -25.11
C SER A 32 3.45 -9.31 -26.08
N THR A 33 2.86 -10.08 -26.98
CA THR A 33 3.56 -10.69 -28.13
C THR A 33 3.62 -9.67 -29.27
N THR A 34 4.81 -9.38 -29.79
CA THR A 34 4.98 -8.65 -31.05
C THR A 34 5.70 -9.54 -32.07
N ALA A 35 5.03 -9.78 -33.20
CA ALA A 35 5.63 -10.32 -34.42
C ALA A 35 5.83 -9.19 -35.45
N PRO A 36 6.81 -9.29 -36.36
CA PRO A 36 7.33 -8.15 -37.13
C PRO A 36 6.75 -8.05 -38.55
N PHE A 37 6.81 -6.87 -39.15
CA PHE A 37 6.60 -6.63 -40.59
C PHE A 37 7.36 -5.36 -41.06
N PRO A 38 7.60 -5.15 -42.38
CA PRO A 38 8.96 -5.08 -42.91
C PRO A 38 9.36 -3.73 -43.55
N SER A 39 10.62 -3.72 -44.00
CA SER A 39 11.40 -2.72 -44.72
C SER A 39 10.71 -1.93 -45.85
N HIS A 40 11.10 -0.66 -46.03
CA HIS A 40 11.58 -0.15 -47.33
C HIS A 40 12.45 1.13 -47.20
N SER A 41 13.31 1.26 -48.20
CA SER A 41 14.49 2.12 -48.41
C SER A 41 14.18 3.50 -49.03
N SER A 42 15.07 4.50 -48.83
CA SER A 42 16.04 4.99 -49.86
C SER A 42 16.48 6.46 -49.70
N ARG A 43 17.80 6.67 -49.88
CA ARG A 43 18.58 7.77 -50.56
C ARG A 43 18.21 9.25 -50.29
N GLY A 44 19.10 10.23 -50.15
CA GLY A 44 20.55 10.37 -50.31
C GLY A 44 20.91 11.88 -50.23
N GLY A 45 22.15 12.26 -49.88
CA GLY A 45 22.94 13.17 -50.72
C GLY A 45 23.54 14.42 -50.04
N ALA A 46 24.88 14.44 -49.98
CA ALA A 46 25.85 15.54 -50.12
C ALA A 46 25.78 16.88 -49.32
N ALA A 47 26.92 17.21 -48.71
CA ALA A 47 27.38 18.54 -48.24
C ALA A 47 28.11 19.32 -49.39
N PRO A 48 28.54 20.62 -49.30
CA PRO A 48 29.42 21.21 -48.26
C PRO A 48 29.19 22.71 -47.87
N THR A 49 30.06 23.21 -46.97
CA THR A 49 30.18 24.47 -46.17
C THR A 49 30.78 25.69 -46.93
N PRO A 50 31.27 26.83 -46.33
CA PRO A 50 31.07 27.54 -45.03
C PRO A 50 30.91 29.10 -45.13
N HIS A 51 30.46 29.80 -44.07
CA HIS A 51 31.20 30.91 -43.39
C HIS A 51 30.38 31.73 -42.36
N ARG A 52 31.04 31.95 -41.20
CA ARG A 52 31.08 33.13 -40.30
C ARG A 52 29.90 33.51 -39.35
N LEU A 53 30.24 33.33 -38.06
CA LEU A 53 30.33 34.32 -36.97
C LEU A 53 29.27 34.29 -35.82
N VAL A 54 29.80 33.86 -34.65
CA VAL A 54 29.58 34.26 -33.24
C VAL A 54 28.19 34.09 -32.61
N HIS A 55 28.07 33.19 -31.61
CA HIS A 55 28.01 33.52 -30.17
C HIS A 55 27.87 32.26 -29.27
N SER A 56 28.75 32.17 -28.27
CA SER A 56 28.63 31.52 -26.93
C SER A 56 27.95 30.15 -26.79
N ILE A 57 28.71 29.07 -26.55
CA ILE A 57 28.19 27.81 -25.97
C ILE A 57 29.19 27.24 -24.94
N SER A 58 28.65 26.87 -23.78
CA SER A 58 29.32 26.32 -22.59
C SER A 58 29.92 24.93 -22.84
N ILE A 59 31.18 24.70 -22.44
CA ILE A 59 31.81 23.37 -22.44
C ILE A 59 31.55 22.71 -21.07
N SER A 60 30.82 21.59 -21.05
CA SER A 60 30.71 20.70 -19.88
C SER A 60 31.63 19.49 -20.06
N ILE A 61 32.62 19.34 -19.17
CA ILE A 61 33.43 18.12 -19.04
C ILE A 61 32.67 17.18 -18.08
N SER A 62 32.22 16.02 -18.57
CA SER A 62 31.62 14.98 -17.73
C SER A 62 32.66 13.91 -17.41
N ILE A 63 33.02 13.78 -16.13
CA ILE A 63 33.84 12.67 -15.62
C ILE A 63 32.89 11.53 -15.26
N TYR A 64 33.03 10.37 -15.92
CA TYR A 64 32.29 9.16 -15.60
C TYR A 64 33.10 8.32 -14.59
N ILE A 65 32.58 8.15 -13.37
CA ILE A 65 33.12 7.17 -12.42
C ILE A 65 32.36 5.85 -12.64
N TYR A 66 33.05 4.85 -13.19
CA TYR A 66 32.58 3.47 -13.24
C TYR A 66 32.78 2.82 -11.87
N ILE A 67 31.71 2.37 -11.21
CA ILE A 67 31.83 1.46 -10.06
C ILE A 67 31.61 0.03 -10.57
N TYR A 68 32.69 -0.76 -10.61
CA TYR A 68 32.62 -2.21 -10.79
C TYR A 68 32.34 -2.87 -9.44
N GLY A 69 31.18 -3.50 -9.28
CA GLY A 69 30.90 -4.42 -8.17
C GLY A 69 31.13 -5.87 -8.61
N ARG A 70 32.21 -6.51 -8.13
CA ARG A 70 32.41 -7.97 -8.22
C ARG A 70 31.62 -8.63 -7.09
N PHE A 71 30.61 -9.43 -7.40
CA PHE A 71 30.09 -10.45 -6.48
C PHE A 71 30.87 -11.75 -6.70
N GLN A 72 31.67 -12.16 -5.71
CA GLN A 72 32.13 -13.54 -5.61
C GLN A 72 31.16 -14.30 -4.70
N LEU A 73 30.39 -15.21 -5.29
CA LEU A 73 29.70 -16.27 -4.56
C LEU A 73 30.68 -17.43 -4.39
N GLN A 74 31.15 -17.63 -3.16
CA GLN A 74 31.87 -18.83 -2.76
C GLN A 74 30.85 -19.85 -2.22
N SER A 75 30.68 -20.97 -2.92
CA SER A 75 30.28 -22.23 -2.28
C SER A 75 30.91 -23.42 -3.01
N PRO A 76 31.26 -24.49 -2.29
CA PRO A 76 32.22 -25.48 -2.76
C PRO A 76 31.49 -26.66 -3.42
N ALA A 77 31.54 -26.77 -4.75
CA ALA A 77 31.49 -28.04 -5.47
C ALA A 77 31.62 -27.84 -6.99
N CYS A 78 32.73 -28.36 -7.55
CA CYS A 78 33.02 -28.68 -8.97
C CYS A 78 33.06 -27.56 -10.04
N PRO A 79 34.10 -27.55 -10.91
CA PRO A 79 34.26 -26.56 -11.98
C PRO A 79 33.67 -27.04 -13.31
N ALA A 80 32.85 -26.22 -13.96
CA ALA A 80 32.60 -26.34 -15.39
C ALA A 80 32.34 -24.95 -16.00
N ILE A 81 33.14 -24.65 -17.01
CA ILE A 81 33.23 -23.43 -17.82
C ILE A 81 31.93 -23.19 -18.58
N LEU A 82 31.47 -21.94 -18.73
CA LEU A 82 30.71 -21.42 -19.90
C LEU A 82 30.62 -19.87 -19.88
N PRO A 83 30.45 -19.20 -21.04
CA PRO A 83 30.84 -17.80 -21.29
C PRO A 83 29.74 -16.77 -20.98
N THR A 84 30.17 -15.54 -20.73
CA THR A 84 29.33 -14.35 -20.52
C THR A 84 28.99 -13.65 -21.84
N ILE A 85 27.70 -13.35 -22.04
CA ILE A 85 27.18 -12.43 -23.07
C ILE A 85 26.51 -11.26 -22.34
N SER A 86 26.73 -10.04 -22.81
CA SER A 86 26.27 -8.78 -22.19
C SER A 86 25.30 -8.02 -23.12
N PHE A 87 24.29 -7.35 -22.55
CA PHE A 87 23.41 -6.37 -23.23
C PHE A 87 23.16 -5.15 -22.32
N PRO A 88 22.83 -3.95 -22.88
CA PRO A 88 23.08 -2.65 -22.24
C PRO A 88 21.88 -2.06 -21.47
N ALA A 89 22.18 -1.15 -20.52
CA ALA A 89 21.21 -0.36 -19.76
C ALA A 89 21.00 1.05 -20.37
N PHE A 90 19.76 1.55 -20.32
CA PHE A 90 19.35 2.90 -20.74
C PHE A 90 19.48 3.95 -19.60
N LEU A 91 19.67 5.22 -20.00
CA LEU A 91 19.88 6.45 -19.21
C LEU A 91 18.57 7.23 -18.92
N ILE A 92 18.50 7.99 -17.80
CA ILE A 92 17.70 9.25 -17.68
C ILE A 92 18.51 10.29 -16.83
N PRO A 93 18.52 11.61 -17.17
CA PRO A 93 19.49 12.60 -16.66
C PRO A 93 18.96 13.50 -15.53
N PHE A 94 19.87 14.16 -14.78
CA PHE A 94 19.55 15.34 -13.96
C PHE A 94 20.66 16.40 -14.12
N VAL A 95 20.27 17.63 -14.44
CA VAL A 95 21.18 18.79 -14.60
C VAL A 95 20.90 19.78 -13.48
N SER A 96 21.93 20.21 -12.76
CA SER A 96 21.91 21.52 -12.10
C SER A 96 23.31 22.12 -12.09
N SER A 97 23.37 23.41 -12.42
CA SER A 97 24.59 24.18 -12.68
C SER A 97 24.95 25.00 -11.44
N LEU A 98 26.18 24.92 -10.95
CA LEU A 98 26.70 25.83 -9.94
C LEU A 98 28.16 26.20 -10.27
N ARG A 99 28.40 27.49 -10.56
CA ARG A 99 29.74 28.06 -10.69
C ARG A 99 30.22 28.51 -9.31
N LEU A 100 31.37 28.02 -8.86
CA LEU A 100 32.12 28.63 -7.74
C LEU A 100 33.57 28.90 -8.16
N THR A 101 33.96 30.16 -8.05
CA THR A 101 35.34 30.67 -8.15
C THR A 101 36.19 30.17 -6.99
N ALA A 102 37.36 29.63 -7.31
CA ALA A 102 38.33 29.10 -6.35
C ALA A 102 38.97 30.20 -5.49
N ARG A 103 38.94 30.03 -4.17
CA ARG A 103 39.99 30.50 -3.26
C ARG A 103 40.43 29.31 -2.41
N THR A 104 41.71 29.02 -2.51
CA THR A 104 42.43 27.93 -1.85
C THR A 104 42.39 28.10 -0.33
N ASN A 105 41.75 27.17 0.36
CA ASN A 105 42.06 26.82 1.75
C ASN A 105 41.88 25.30 1.88
N LEU A 106 42.88 24.64 2.48
CA LEU A 106 43.00 23.19 2.54
C LEU A 106 41.70 22.52 3.01
N LEU A 107 41.07 21.75 2.12
CA LEU A 107 39.97 20.85 2.46
C LEU A 107 40.55 19.56 3.08
N PRO A 108 39.93 19.00 4.14
CA PRO A 108 40.28 17.67 4.63
C PRO A 108 40.16 16.65 3.50
N SER A 109 40.99 15.60 3.52
CA SER A 109 40.93 14.54 2.50
C SER A 109 39.49 14.02 2.32
N HIS A 110 39.10 13.70 1.09
CA HIS A 110 37.75 13.28 0.69
C HIS A 110 37.15 12.19 1.61
N ASN A 111 37.99 11.31 2.15
CA ASN A 111 37.60 10.26 3.09
C ASN A 111 37.17 10.76 4.48
N GLN A 112 37.68 11.90 4.94
CA GLN A 112 37.33 12.48 6.23
C GLN A 112 35.98 13.22 6.16
N PHE A 113 35.67 13.83 5.01
CA PHE A 113 34.38 14.47 4.75
C PHE A 113 33.26 13.42 4.57
N ILE A 114 33.53 12.31 3.88
CA ILE A 114 32.59 11.20 3.78
C ILE A 114 32.34 10.55 5.15
N LYS A 115 33.37 10.30 5.95
CA LYS A 115 33.18 9.79 7.32
C LYS A 115 32.40 10.73 8.23
N GLN A 116 32.54 12.04 8.06
CA GLN A 116 31.81 13.04 8.83
C GLN A 116 30.34 13.10 8.38
N ILE A 117 30.06 12.99 7.08
CA ILE A 117 28.70 12.86 6.54
C ILE A 117 28.07 11.51 6.92
N GLU A 118 28.83 10.42 6.94
CA GLU A 118 28.37 9.10 7.39
C GLU A 118 28.05 9.12 8.90
N MET A 119 28.91 9.71 9.73
CA MET A 119 28.62 9.92 11.17
C MET A 119 27.47 10.90 11.42
N GLU A 120 27.34 11.97 10.65
CA GLU A 120 26.21 12.92 10.75
C GLU A 120 24.90 12.32 10.20
N CYS A 121 24.97 11.39 9.24
CA CYS A 121 23.81 10.60 8.79
C CYS A 121 23.43 9.49 9.78
N GLU A 122 24.40 8.82 10.40
CA GLU A 122 24.16 7.77 11.41
C GLU A 122 23.67 8.34 12.75
N SER A 123 24.15 9.53 13.14
CA SER A 123 23.68 10.21 14.37
C SER A 123 22.29 10.85 14.24
N ASN A 124 21.80 11.07 13.02
CA ASN A 124 20.43 11.51 12.77
C ASN A 124 19.42 10.37 12.60
N TYR A 125 19.88 9.12 12.52
CA TYR A 125 19.04 7.91 12.43
C TYR A 125 18.87 7.18 13.77
N SER A 126 19.41 7.72 14.87
CA SER A 126 19.44 7.08 16.19
C SER A 126 18.79 7.93 17.28
N LYS A 127 17.64 8.54 16.97
CA LYS A 127 16.59 8.74 17.98
C LYS A 127 15.48 7.76 17.68
N GLU A 128 15.48 6.64 18.41
CA GLU A 128 14.30 5.79 18.55
C GLU A 128 13.12 6.68 18.96
N GLN A 129 12.30 7.06 17.97
CA GLN A 129 11.02 7.67 18.24
C GLN A 129 10.21 6.59 18.94
N ARG A 130 10.05 6.72 20.26
CA ARG A 130 9.11 5.89 21.00
C ARG A 130 7.74 6.02 20.34
N LEU A 131 7.25 4.91 19.79
CA LEU A 131 5.90 4.75 19.29
C LEU A 131 4.93 4.75 20.46
N ASN A 132 4.60 5.94 20.95
CA ASN A 132 3.63 6.11 22.03
C ASN A 132 2.22 6.35 21.49
N GLY A 133 1.87 5.69 20.38
CA GLY A 133 0.81 6.12 19.47
C GLY A 133 -0.46 6.63 20.18
N ASP A 134 -0.83 7.90 19.96
CA ASP A 134 -2.04 8.51 20.55
C ASP A 134 -3.31 7.84 20.00
N SER A 135 -3.24 7.30 18.78
CA SER A 135 -4.34 6.58 18.14
C SER A 135 -3.80 5.56 17.12
N LEU A 136 -4.50 4.44 17.03
CA LEU A 136 -4.34 3.42 16.00
C LEU A 136 -5.49 3.53 15.00
N VAL A 137 -5.14 3.68 13.73
CA VAL A 137 -6.08 3.83 12.62
C VAL A 137 -6.02 2.58 11.76
N PHE A 138 -7.17 1.95 11.55
CA PHE A 138 -7.26 0.69 10.81
C PHE A 138 -8.11 0.88 9.56
N ASP A 139 -7.59 0.48 8.41
CA ASP A 139 -8.47 0.15 7.30
C ASP A 139 -9.33 -1.07 7.62
N LEU A 140 -10.43 -1.23 6.90
CA LEU A 140 -11.38 -2.32 7.10
C LEU A 140 -11.12 -3.47 6.13
N ASP A 141 -11.33 -3.20 4.84
CA ASP A 141 -11.32 -4.21 3.78
C ASP A 141 -9.92 -4.75 3.58
N ASP A 142 -9.79 -6.06 3.50
CA ASP A 142 -8.53 -6.80 3.34
C ASP A 142 -7.45 -6.52 4.43
N THR A 143 -7.81 -5.76 5.47
CA THR A 143 -6.97 -5.38 6.62
C THR A 143 -7.49 -5.99 7.93
N LEU A 144 -8.71 -5.64 8.37
CA LEU A 144 -9.31 -6.20 9.60
C LEU A 144 -9.84 -7.62 9.39
N TYR A 145 -10.04 -8.01 8.13
CA TYR A 145 -10.26 -9.36 7.70
C TYR A 145 -9.40 -9.60 6.45
N PRO A 146 -8.90 -10.82 6.19
CA PRO A 146 -7.95 -11.03 5.10
C PRO A 146 -8.62 -11.02 3.72
N VAL A 147 -7.83 -10.69 2.69
CA VAL A 147 -8.20 -10.79 1.27
C VAL A 147 -8.76 -12.16 0.87
N THR A 148 -8.33 -13.21 1.56
CA THR A 148 -8.83 -14.58 1.35
C THR A 148 -10.30 -14.78 1.72
N SER A 149 -10.93 -13.81 2.40
CA SER A 149 -12.38 -13.76 2.62
C SER A 149 -13.18 -13.69 1.31
N GLY A 150 -12.57 -13.13 0.25
CA GLY A 150 -13.19 -12.95 -1.06
C GLY A 150 -14.20 -11.80 -1.13
N ILE A 151 -14.35 -10.98 -0.09
CA ILE A 151 -15.29 -9.84 -0.10
C ILE A 151 -14.88 -8.79 -1.14
N GLY A 152 -13.60 -8.40 -1.21
CA GLY A 152 -13.12 -7.47 -2.23
C GLY A 152 -13.41 -7.93 -3.66
N ALA A 153 -13.28 -9.23 -3.93
CA ALA A 153 -13.62 -9.80 -5.24
C ALA A 153 -15.13 -9.73 -5.53
N ASP A 154 -15.99 -9.91 -4.52
CA ASP A 154 -17.44 -9.75 -4.66
C ASP A 154 -17.80 -8.28 -4.91
N VAL A 155 -17.15 -7.33 -4.21
CA VAL A 155 -17.31 -5.87 -4.42
C VAL A 155 -17.00 -5.52 -5.87
N VAL A 156 -15.85 -5.96 -6.40
CA VAL A 156 -15.45 -5.69 -7.79
C VAL A 156 -16.44 -6.27 -8.79
N ARG A 157 -17.02 -7.46 -8.54
CA ARG A 157 -18.08 -8.01 -9.40
C ARG A 157 -19.36 -7.19 -9.34
N ASN A 158 -19.79 -6.75 -8.16
CA ASN A 158 -20.99 -5.94 -8.02
C ASN A 158 -20.83 -4.55 -8.65
N ILE A 159 -19.64 -3.95 -8.59
CA ILE A 159 -19.33 -2.68 -9.27
C ILE A 159 -19.44 -2.84 -10.79
N GLN A 160 -18.85 -3.90 -11.36
CA GLN A 160 -18.98 -4.19 -12.80
C GLN A 160 -20.44 -4.37 -13.22
N ALA A 161 -21.20 -5.15 -12.46
CA ALA A 161 -22.63 -5.34 -12.72
C ALA A 161 -23.40 -4.01 -12.65
N TYR A 162 -23.11 -3.14 -11.68
CA TYR A 162 -23.70 -1.81 -11.60
C TYR A 162 -23.35 -0.96 -12.83
N MET A 163 -22.08 -0.95 -13.24
CA MET A 163 -21.61 -0.20 -14.41
C MET A 163 -22.33 -0.64 -15.70
N ILE A 164 -22.49 -1.94 -15.90
CA ILE A 164 -23.17 -2.49 -17.08
C ILE A 164 -24.68 -2.20 -17.02
N GLU A 165 -25.34 -2.58 -15.92
CA GLU A 165 -26.80 -2.56 -15.83
C GLU A 165 -27.39 -1.16 -15.60
N LYS A 166 -26.69 -0.29 -14.86
CA LYS A 166 -27.21 1.02 -14.44
C LYS A 166 -26.59 2.18 -15.19
N LEU A 167 -25.33 2.07 -15.59
CA LEU A 167 -24.59 3.14 -16.26
C LEU A 167 -24.42 2.91 -17.76
N GLY A 168 -24.80 1.73 -18.27
CA GLY A 168 -24.72 1.39 -19.69
C GLY A 168 -23.28 1.24 -20.20
N VAL A 169 -22.32 0.94 -19.31
CA VAL A 169 -20.94 0.65 -19.69
C VAL A 169 -20.90 -0.68 -20.44
N GLU A 170 -20.15 -0.74 -21.53
CA GLU A 170 -19.98 -1.97 -22.29
C GLU A 170 -19.29 -3.05 -21.44
N GLU A 171 -19.83 -4.27 -21.47
CA GLU A 171 -19.33 -5.40 -20.67
C GLU A 171 -17.84 -5.70 -20.94
N SER A 172 -17.42 -5.59 -22.20
CA SER A 172 -16.05 -5.91 -22.67
C SER A 172 -14.96 -5.06 -22.00
N ILE A 173 -15.28 -3.82 -21.62
CA ILE A 173 -14.33 -2.86 -21.01
C ILE A 173 -14.54 -2.70 -19.50
N SER A 174 -15.63 -3.25 -18.94
CA SER A 174 -16.07 -2.96 -17.57
C SER A 174 -15.00 -3.24 -16.51
N LEU A 175 -14.29 -4.36 -16.62
CA LEU A 175 -13.21 -4.74 -15.70
C LEU A 175 -11.99 -3.82 -15.83
N GLU A 176 -11.56 -3.54 -17.06
CA GLU A 176 -10.41 -2.68 -17.33
C GLU A 176 -10.67 -1.26 -16.81
N LEU A 177 -11.87 -0.73 -17.09
CA LEU A 177 -12.30 0.57 -16.59
C LEU A 177 -12.37 0.58 -15.05
N CYS A 178 -12.87 -0.47 -14.40
CA CYS A 178 -12.86 -0.57 -12.93
C CYS A 178 -11.45 -0.41 -12.36
N VAL A 179 -10.49 -1.18 -12.90
CA VAL A 179 -9.10 -1.20 -12.44
C VAL A 179 -8.44 0.15 -12.68
N LEU A 180 -8.66 0.74 -13.84
CA LEU A 180 -8.11 2.03 -14.23
C LEU A 180 -8.62 3.14 -13.30
N LEU A 181 -9.94 3.23 -13.10
CA LEU A 181 -10.55 4.22 -12.22
C LEU A 181 -10.06 4.05 -10.77
N TYR A 182 -9.97 2.81 -10.27
CA TYR A 182 -9.41 2.53 -8.96
C TYR A 182 -7.95 3.00 -8.83
N LYS A 183 -7.11 2.76 -9.86
CA LYS A 183 -5.71 3.18 -9.88
C LYS A 183 -5.54 4.70 -9.88
N GLN A 184 -6.40 5.43 -10.59
CA GLN A 184 -6.30 6.89 -10.69
C GLN A 184 -6.95 7.62 -9.50
N TYR A 185 -8.09 7.12 -9.00
CA TYR A 185 -8.94 7.86 -8.07
C TYR A 185 -9.04 7.24 -6.67
N GLY A 186 -8.45 6.06 -6.45
CA GLY A 186 -8.49 5.36 -5.17
C GLY A 186 -9.72 4.47 -4.98
N THR A 187 -10.86 4.82 -5.58
CA THR A 187 -12.04 3.95 -5.70
C THR A 187 -12.63 4.05 -7.10
N THR A 188 -13.28 2.98 -7.58
CA THR A 188 -13.99 3.02 -8.86
C THR A 188 -15.13 4.03 -8.83
N MET A 189 -15.85 4.15 -7.71
CA MET A 189 -16.93 5.13 -7.55
C MET A 189 -16.44 6.58 -7.72
N ALA A 190 -15.33 6.95 -7.06
CA ALA A 190 -14.71 8.27 -7.22
C ALA A 190 -14.33 8.54 -8.68
N GLY A 191 -13.77 7.54 -9.35
CA GLY A 191 -13.42 7.66 -10.76
C GLY A 191 -14.64 7.81 -11.68
N LEU A 192 -15.70 7.04 -11.46
CA LEU A 192 -16.94 7.16 -12.24
C LEU A 192 -17.53 8.57 -12.12
N ARG A 193 -17.54 9.13 -10.90
CA ARG A 193 -17.98 10.51 -10.65
C ARG A 193 -17.07 11.55 -11.29
N ALA A 194 -15.75 11.32 -11.28
CA ALA A 194 -14.78 12.21 -11.91
C ALA A 194 -14.97 12.28 -13.43
N VAL A 195 -15.16 11.14 -14.09
CA VAL A 195 -15.29 11.09 -15.56
C VAL A 195 -16.69 11.46 -16.06
N GLY A 196 -17.65 11.75 -15.17
CA GLY A 196 -18.92 12.37 -15.54
C GLY A 196 -20.17 11.54 -15.27
N TYR A 197 -20.05 10.26 -14.88
CA TYR A 197 -21.24 9.44 -14.57
C TYR A 197 -22.01 10.03 -13.39
N GLN A 198 -23.32 10.15 -13.57
CA GLN A 198 -24.23 10.65 -12.54
C GLN A 198 -25.05 9.49 -11.97
N PHE A 199 -24.98 9.31 -10.67
CA PHE A 199 -25.77 8.35 -9.91
C PHE A 199 -25.84 8.76 -8.44
N ASP A 200 -26.84 8.22 -7.75
CA ASP A 200 -27.03 8.37 -6.32
C ASP A 200 -26.05 7.45 -5.55
N TYR A 201 -25.43 7.97 -4.48
CA TYR A 201 -24.43 7.23 -3.73
C TYR A 201 -25.04 6.12 -2.88
N ASP A 202 -26.25 6.30 -2.37
CA ASP A 202 -26.93 5.30 -1.56
C ASP A 202 -27.42 4.15 -2.45
N ASP A 203 -27.90 4.43 -3.66
CA ASP A 203 -28.21 3.40 -4.67
C ASP A 203 -26.96 2.58 -5.04
N PHE A 204 -25.83 3.25 -5.30
CA PHE A 204 -24.56 2.58 -5.60
C PHE A 204 -24.10 1.68 -4.46
N HIS A 205 -24.07 2.17 -3.22
CA HIS A 205 -23.65 1.37 -2.06
C HIS A 205 -24.63 0.25 -1.74
N SER A 206 -25.95 0.49 -1.83
CA SER A 206 -26.96 -0.54 -1.65
C SER A 206 -26.79 -1.66 -2.69
N TYR A 207 -26.47 -1.32 -3.93
CA TYR A 207 -26.21 -2.30 -4.98
C TYR A 207 -24.91 -3.07 -4.72
N VAL A 208 -23.83 -2.36 -4.43
CA VAL A 208 -22.48 -2.94 -4.34
C VAL A 208 -22.28 -3.69 -3.02
N HIS A 209 -22.52 -3.02 -1.89
CA HIS A 209 -22.31 -3.58 -0.55
C HIS A 209 -23.54 -4.28 0.02
N GLY A 210 -24.75 -3.88 -0.38
CA GLY A 210 -25.98 -4.51 0.10
C GLY A 210 -26.16 -5.95 -0.37
N ARG A 211 -25.52 -6.33 -1.49
CA ARG A 211 -25.54 -7.69 -2.08
C ARG A 211 -24.39 -8.60 -1.63
N LEU A 212 -23.51 -8.15 -0.74
CA LEU A 212 -22.38 -8.96 -0.28
C LEU A 212 -22.83 -10.09 0.65
N ALA A 213 -22.21 -11.26 0.50
CA ALA A 213 -22.38 -12.40 1.39
C ALA A 213 -21.50 -12.24 2.64
N TYR A 214 -21.95 -11.43 3.60
CA TYR A 214 -21.23 -11.12 4.85
C TYR A 214 -20.97 -12.36 5.74
N GLU A 215 -21.61 -13.50 5.46
CA GLU A 215 -21.35 -14.78 6.11
C GLU A 215 -19.92 -15.29 5.85
N LYS A 216 -19.27 -14.83 4.78
CA LYS A 216 -17.86 -15.10 4.47
C LYS A 216 -16.92 -14.50 5.50
N ILE A 217 -17.26 -13.34 6.07
CA ILE A 217 -16.55 -12.77 7.21
C ILE A 217 -16.94 -13.59 8.45
N LYS A 218 -15.93 -14.21 9.08
CA LYS A 218 -16.10 -15.03 10.28
C LYS A 218 -15.74 -14.23 11.52
N PRO A 219 -16.37 -14.50 12.68
CA PRO A 219 -15.93 -13.94 13.95
C PRO A 219 -14.45 -14.26 14.20
N ASP A 220 -13.74 -13.28 14.74
CA ASP A 220 -12.32 -13.43 15.05
C ASP A 220 -12.05 -13.10 16.53
N PRO A 221 -12.23 -14.09 17.43
CA PRO A 221 -12.00 -13.88 18.85
C PRO A 221 -10.53 -13.62 19.19
N VAL A 222 -9.58 -14.04 18.35
CA VAL A 222 -8.16 -13.81 18.60
C VAL A 222 -7.82 -12.35 18.30
N LEU A 223 -8.21 -11.85 17.13
CA LEU A 223 -8.07 -10.44 16.80
C LEU A 223 -8.82 -9.56 17.81
N ARG A 224 -10.03 -9.94 18.22
CA ARG A 224 -10.77 -9.25 19.28
C ARG A 224 -9.93 -9.10 20.56
N ASN A 225 -9.34 -10.18 21.05
CA ASN A 225 -8.53 -10.15 22.27
C ASN A 225 -7.28 -9.26 22.11
N ILE A 226 -6.63 -9.30 20.94
CA ILE A 226 -5.50 -8.41 20.62
C ILE A 226 -5.95 -6.95 20.70
N LEU A 227 -7.03 -6.61 19.99
CA LEU A 227 -7.56 -5.25 19.98
C LEU A 227 -7.97 -4.78 21.38
N LEU A 228 -8.62 -5.61 22.20
CA LEU A 228 -9.01 -5.26 23.57
C LEU A 228 -7.80 -5.09 24.49
N SER A 229 -6.71 -5.82 24.27
CA SER A 229 -5.50 -5.72 25.09
C SER A 229 -4.69 -4.44 24.85
N LEU A 230 -4.95 -3.71 23.76
CA LEU A 230 -4.28 -2.45 23.45
C LEU A 230 -4.88 -1.29 24.28
N PRO A 231 -4.08 -0.60 25.12
CA PRO A 231 -4.53 0.55 25.91
C PRO A 231 -4.61 1.85 25.10
N ILE A 232 -4.61 1.76 23.76
CA ILE A 232 -4.54 2.91 22.85
C ILE A 232 -5.89 3.12 22.19
N ARG A 233 -6.25 4.37 21.89
CA ARG A 233 -7.46 4.69 21.12
C ARG A 233 -7.45 4.04 19.72
N LYS A 234 -8.57 3.44 19.31
CA LYS A 234 -8.72 2.71 18.04
C LYS A 234 -9.81 3.34 17.16
N VAL A 235 -9.50 3.61 15.89
CA VAL A 235 -10.42 4.21 14.91
C VAL A 235 -10.36 3.41 13.60
N VAL A 236 -11.52 3.13 13.01
CA VAL A 236 -11.60 2.59 11.64
C VAL A 236 -11.58 3.75 10.65
N PHE A 237 -10.81 3.64 9.57
CA PHE A 237 -10.83 4.55 8.43
C PHE A 237 -10.92 3.78 7.11
N THR A 238 -12.15 3.62 6.61
CA THR A 238 -12.46 2.88 5.38
C THR A 238 -13.00 3.82 4.28
N ASN A 239 -12.78 3.43 3.02
CA ASN A 239 -13.44 4.05 1.86
C ASN A 239 -14.88 3.54 1.66
N GLY A 240 -15.28 2.46 2.33
CA GLY A 240 -16.64 1.92 2.30
C GLY A 240 -17.66 2.77 3.07
N ASP A 241 -18.94 2.48 2.86
CA ASP A 241 -20.05 3.15 3.53
C ASP A 241 -20.28 2.64 4.96
N ARG A 242 -21.09 3.38 5.72
CA ARG A 242 -21.36 3.08 7.13
C ARG A 242 -22.05 1.73 7.34
N ILE A 243 -22.97 1.35 6.46
CA ILE A 243 -23.71 0.09 6.56
C ILE A 243 -22.74 -1.07 6.33
N HIS A 244 -21.89 -0.97 5.30
CA HIS A 244 -20.85 -1.95 5.04
C HIS A 244 -19.90 -2.11 6.25
N ALA A 245 -19.38 -1.00 6.77
CA ALA A 245 -18.48 -1.00 7.91
C ALA A 245 -19.10 -1.65 9.15
N SER A 246 -20.33 -1.26 9.52
CA SER A 246 -21.01 -1.86 10.68
C SER A 246 -21.27 -3.35 10.50
N ARG A 247 -21.68 -3.79 9.29
CA ARG A 247 -21.88 -5.22 9.01
C ARG A 247 -20.59 -6.01 9.15
N ALA A 248 -19.49 -5.57 8.54
CA ALA A 248 -18.21 -6.26 8.62
C ALA A 248 -17.69 -6.35 10.07
N LEU A 249 -17.72 -5.24 10.81
CA LEU A 249 -17.28 -5.19 12.22
C LEU A 249 -18.14 -6.07 13.14
N LYS A 250 -19.47 -6.11 12.93
CA LYS A 250 -20.38 -7.02 13.66
C LYS A 250 -20.09 -8.48 13.36
N ARG A 251 -19.80 -8.84 12.10
CA ARG A 251 -19.47 -10.21 11.70
C ARG A 251 -18.15 -10.68 12.30
N LEU A 252 -17.16 -9.80 12.38
CA LEU A 252 -15.89 -10.05 13.08
C LEU A 252 -16.06 -10.12 14.60
N GLY A 253 -17.08 -9.46 15.15
CA GLY A 253 -17.30 -9.37 16.59
C GLY A 253 -16.32 -8.41 17.26
N ILE A 254 -16.00 -7.28 16.60
CA ILE A 254 -15.02 -6.28 17.08
C ILE A 254 -15.54 -4.84 16.99
N GLU A 255 -16.83 -4.63 16.71
CA GLU A 255 -17.42 -3.28 16.55
C GLU A 255 -17.19 -2.39 17.78
N ASP A 256 -17.32 -2.95 18.98
CA ASP A 256 -17.11 -2.28 20.27
C ASP A 256 -15.62 -2.06 20.63
N CYS A 257 -14.68 -2.59 19.83
CA CYS A 257 -13.25 -2.32 20.02
C CYS A 257 -12.83 -0.95 19.50
N PHE A 258 -13.65 -0.30 18.67
CA PHE A 258 -13.33 0.97 18.00
C PHE A 258 -14.16 2.11 18.56
N GLU A 259 -13.52 3.23 18.88
CA GLU A 259 -14.21 4.43 19.35
C GLU A 259 -15.02 5.08 18.23
N ARG A 260 -14.52 5.00 16.99
CA ARG A 260 -15.09 5.71 15.85
C ARG A 260 -14.85 4.97 14.54
N VAL A 261 -15.79 5.16 13.61
CA VAL A 261 -15.65 4.78 12.20
C VAL A 261 -15.69 6.04 11.33
N VAL A 262 -14.58 6.33 10.66
CA VAL A 262 -14.50 7.26 9.53
C VAL A 262 -14.74 6.46 8.26
N CYS A 263 -15.85 6.75 7.60
CA CYS A 263 -16.34 6.06 6.40
C CYS A 263 -16.69 7.09 5.32
N PHE A 264 -17.20 6.62 4.18
CA PHE A 264 -17.61 7.45 3.06
C PHE A 264 -18.43 8.68 3.48
N GLU A 265 -19.50 8.48 4.25
CA GLU A 265 -20.45 9.53 4.66
C GLU A 265 -19.81 10.54 5.62
N THR A 266 -18.77 10.15 6.35
CA THR A 266 -18.02 11.08 7.23
C THR A 266 -17.28 12.13 6.41
N LEU A 267 -16.83 11.80 5.21
CA LEU A 267 -16.09 12.71 4.31
C LEU A 267 -16.97 13.34 3.23
N ASN A 268 -18.07 12.66 2.85
CA ASN A 268 -18.92 13.02 1.73
C ASN A 268 -20.38 13.18 2.18
N PRO A 269 -20.71 14.17 3.05
CA PRO A 269 -22.07 14.38 3.52
C PRO A 269 -23.00 14.76 2.35
N THR A 270 -24.26 14.37 2.44
CA THR A 270 -25.25 14.29 1.35
C THR A 270 -25.70 15.64 0.76
N SER A 271 -24.98 16.75 0.97
CA SER A 271 -25.41 18.08 0.55
C SER A 271 -25.19 18.40 -0.94
N SER A 272 -24.99 17.42 -1.81
CA SER A 272 -24.78 17.68 -3.24
C SER A 272 -25.30 16.60 -4.18
N SER A 273 -26.33 15.85 -3.78
CA SER A 273 -27.06 15.03 -4.76
C SER A 273 -27.88 15.96 -5.65
N LEU A 274 -27.43 16.07 -6.91
CA LEU A 274 -28.05 16.73 -8.06
C LEU A 274 -27.77 18.24 -8.20
N SER A 275 -26.58 18.58 -8.70
CA SER A 275 -26.48 19.73 -9.60
C SER A 275 -27.17 19.38 -10.92
N ALA A 276 -27.99 20.31 -11.42
CA ALA A 276 -28.93 20.19 -12.53
C ALA A 276 -28.48 19.25 -13.68
N ALA A 277 -29.44 18.46 -14.17
CA ALA A 277 -29.36 17.59 -15.33
C ALA A 277 -28.99 18.36 -16.61
N GLY A 278 -27.71 18.66 -16.77
CA GLY A 278 -27.08 18.84 -18.07
C GLY A 278 -26.45 17.52 -18.48
N GLN A 279 -26.53 17.17 -19.77
CA GLN A 279 -25.71 16.09 -20.31
C GLN A 279 -24.24 16.48 -20.15
N VAL A 280 -23.59 15.96 -19.10
CA VAL A 280 -22.13 16.04 -18.97
C VAL A 280 -21.57 14.97 -19.89
N GLU A 281 -20.77 15.38 -20.87
CA GLU A 281 -20.03 14.46 -21.72
C GLU A 281 -19.11 13.59 -20.84
N ILE A 282 -19.18 12.27 -21.03
CA ILE A 282 -18.36 11.33 -20.27
C ILE A 282 -16.93 11.42 -20.80
N PHE A 283 -15.99 11.73 -19.93
CA PHE A 283 -14.57 11.79 -20.26
C PHE A 283 -14.02 10.39 -20.54
N ASP A 284 -13.55 10.15 -21.76
CA ASP A 284 -12.94 8.88 -22.16
C ASP A 284 -11.52 8.75 -21.61
N ILE A 285 -11.44 8.29 -20.36
CA ILE A 285 -10.18 8.13 -19.64
C ILE A 285 -9.28 7.06 -20.26
N MET A 286 -9.85 6.03 -20.89
CA MET A 286 -9.07 4.96 -21.53
C MET A 286 -8.36 5.51 -22.76
N LYS A 287 -9.07 6.24 -23.62
CA LYS A 287 -8.48 6.93 -24.77
C LYS A 287 -7.44 7.95 -24.34
N HIS A 288 -7.73 8.75 -23.31
CA HIS A 288 -6.79 9.77 -22.83
C HIS A 288 -5.49 9.16 -22.29
N LEU A 289 -5.55 8.04 -21.54
CA LEU A 289 -4.34 7.39 -21.04
C LEU A 289 -3.57 6.64 -22.13
N ALA A 290 -4.24 6.14 -23.16
CA ALA A 290 -3.58 5.55 -24.33
C ALA A 290 -2.88 6.62 -25.20
N HIS A 291 -3.49 7.80 -25.30
CA HIS A 291 -3.01 8.92 -26.12
C HIS A 291 -3.12 10.25 -25.36
N PRO A 292 -2.18 10.54 -24.44
CA PRO A 292 -2.26 11.75 -23.62
C PRO A 292 -2.15 13.02 -24.46
N GLU A 293 -3.18 13.87 -24.38
CA GLU A 293 -3.19 15.17 -25.05
C GLU A 293 -2.50 16.24 -24.18
N PRO A 294 -1.53 17.00 -24.73
CA PRO A 294 -0.87 18.05 -23.97
C PRO A 294 -1.85 19.10 -23.42
N GLY A 295 -1.79 19.34 -22.10
CA GLY A 295 -2.63 20.34 -21.43
C GLY A 295 -4.02 19.86 -21.00
N VAL A 296 -4.40 18.62 -21.31
CA VAL A 296 -5.63 18.00 -20.78
C VAL A 296 -5.27 17.20 -19.54
N GLU A 297 -5.75 17.64 -18.37
CA GLU A 297 -5.58 16.92 -17.11
C GLU A 297 -6.75 15.95 -16.87
N LEU A 298 -6.52 14.92 -16.05
CA LEU A 298 -7.59 14.06 -15.58
C LEU A 298 -8.61 14.87 -14.76
N PRO A 299 -9.92 14.64 -14.95
CA PRO A 299 -10.94 15.36 -14.20
C PRO A 299 -10.84 15.02 -12.72
N LYS A 300 -11.10 16.01 -11.86
CA LYS A 300 -11.04 15.82 -10.40
C LYS A 300 -12.32 15.14 -9.90
N SER A 301 -12.15 14.18 -8.99
CA SER A 301 -13.28 13.54 -8.31
C SER A 301 -13.91 14.49 -7.28
N PRO A 302 -15.24 14.61 -7.21
CA PRO A 302 -15.92 15.28 -6.10
C PRO A 302 -15.95 14.41 -4.82
N ILE A 303 -15.68 13.11 -4.94
CA ILE A 303 -15.61 12.18 -3.81
C ILE A 303 -14.23 12.25 -3.17
N LEU A 304 -14.22 12.49 -1.86
CA LEU A 304 -13.05 12.42 -0.99
C LEU A 304 -12.88 11.02 -0.44
N CYS A 305 -11.77 10.37 -0.78
CA CYS A 305 -11.42 9.02 -0.32
C CYS A 305 -9.89 8.82 -0.28
N LYS A 306 -9.41 7.80 0.43
CA LYS A 306 -8.01 7.35 0.34
C LYS A 306 -7.70 6.92 -1.11
N PRO A 307 -6.48 7.15 -1.65
CA PRO A 307 -5.28 7.71 -1.02
C PRO A 307 -5.15 9.24 -1.16
N ASN A 308 -6.21 9.98 -1.50
CA ASN A 308 -6.11 11.43 -1.65
C ASN A 308 -5.66 12.08 -0.32
N ILE A 309 -4.57 12.83 -0.38
CA ILE A 309 -3.91 13.40 0.81
C ILE A 309 -4.85 14.34 1.58
N ASP A 310 -5.63 15.15 0.86
CA ASP A 310 -6.54 16.10 1.49
C ASP A 310 -7.73 15.39 2.13
N ALA A 311 -8.25 14.33 1.50
CA ALA A 311 -9.24 13.45 2.10
C ALA A 311 -8.72 12.79 3.39
N MET A 312 -7.47 12.30 3.39
CA MET A 312 -6.84 11.74 4.59
C MET A 312 -6.67 12.79 5.68
N ARG A 313 -6.19 14.00 5.36
CA ARG A 313 -6.09 15.10 6.34
C ARG A 313 -7.44 15.46 6.94
N GLN A 314 -8.49 15.51 6.11
CA GLN A 314 -9.85 15.77 6.58
C GLN A 314 -10.36 14.66 7.49
N ALA A 315 -10.12 13.39 7.13
CA ALA A 315 -10.47 12.23 7.96
C ALA A 315 -9.82 12.30 9.35
N LEU A 316 -8.51 12.55 9.40
CA LEU A 316 -7.77 12.69 10.67
C LEU A 316 -8.29 13.87 11.49
N LYS A 317 -8.55 15.01 10.85
CA LYS A 317 -9.11 16.20 11.52
C LYS A 317 -10.48 15.90 12.13
N VAL A 318 -11.39 15.28 11.38
CA VAL A 318 -12.74 14.92 11.85
C VAL A 318 -12.67 13.91 13.01
N ALA A 319 -11.68 13.00 12.99
CA ALA A 319 -11.46 12.03 14.05
C ALA A 319 -10.60 12.54 15.21
N SER A 320 -10.15 13.81 15.19
CA SER A 320 -9.25 14.42 16.17
C SER A 320 -7.94 13.63 16.34
N ILE A 321 -7.38 13.14 15.24
CA ILE A 321 -6.16 12.33 15.20
C ILE A 321 -4.97 13.21 14.80
N ASN A 322 -3.90 13.16 15.59
CA ASN A 322 -2.62 13.76 15.23
C ASN A 322 -1.79 12.77 14.41
N PRO A 323 -1.48 13.04 13.13
CA PRO A 323 -0.75 12.11 12.29
C PRO A 323 0.64 11.78 12.85
N LYS A 324 1.34 12.75 13.45
CA LYS A 324 2.74 12.56 13.90
C LYS A 324 2.90 11.58 15.06
N THR A 325 1.80 11.28 15.74
CA THR A 325 1.74 10.40 16.91
C THR A 325 0.76 9.26 16.68
N SER A 326 0.35 8.97 15.45
CA SER A 326 -0.62 7.90 15.17
C SER A 326 -0.10 6.91 14.15
N ILE A 327 -0.63 5.69 14.22
CA ILE A 327 -0.24 4.58 13.35
C ILE A 327 -1.39 4.24 12.42
N LEU A 328 -1.12 4.12 11.12
CA LEU A 328 -2.06 3.56 10.14
C LEU A 328 -1.71 2.11 9.82
N PHE A 329 -2.71 1.23 9.89
CA PHE A 329 -2.70 -0.14 9.37
C PHE A 329 -3.60 -0.20 8.14
N ASP A 330 -3.05 -0.55 6.98
CA ASP A 330 -3.77 -0.57 5.70
C ASP A 330 -3.07 -1.57 4.75
N ASP A 331 -3.83 -2.30 3.93
CA ASP A 331 -3.30 -3.25 2.95
C ASP A 331 -2.84 -2.55 1.64
N SER A 332 -3.36 -1.35 1.38
CA SER A 332 -3.05 -0.62 0.16
C SER A 332 -1.74 0.15 0.29
N ALA A 333 -0.74 -0.29 -0.48
CA ALA A 333 0.53 0.42 -0.64
C ALA A 333 0.38 1.91 -0.95
N ARG A 334 -0.66 2.31 -1.71
CA ARG A 334 -0.93 3.72 -2.05
C ARG A 334 -1.43 4.51 -0.83
N ASN A 335 -2.29 3.91 -0.02
CA ASN A 335 -2.77 4.53 1.21
C ASN A 335 -1.62 4.68 2.21
N ILE A 336 -0.77 3.65 2.34
CA ILE A 336 0.45 3.70 3.16
C ILE A 336 1.38 4.84 2.74
N GLN A 337 1.66 4.97 1.45
CA GLN A 337 2.50 6.06 0.95
C GLN A 337 1.89 7.44 1.23
N ALA A 338 0.59 7.61 1.04
CA ALA A 338 -0.09 8.87 1.32
C ALA A 338 -0.10 9.21 2.83
N ALA A 339 -0.31 8.21 3.69
CA ALA A 339 -0.22 8.35 5.15
C ALA A 339 1.18 8.76 5.60
N LYS A 340 2.22 8.16 4.99
CA LYS A 340 3.61 8.51 5.27
C LYS A 340 3.90 9.97 4.91
N GLN A 341 3.37 10.46 3.79
CA GLN A 341 3.54 11.85 3.36
C GLN A 341 2.90 12.88 4.30
N ILE A 342 1.83 12.50 5.02
CA ILE A 342 1.21 13.36 6.06
C ILE A 342 1.82 13.18 7.45
N GLY A 343 2.86 12.35 7.56
CA GLY A 343 3.66 12.17 8.78
C GLY A 343 3.17 11.08 9.72
N MET A 344 2.28 10.18 9.26
CA MET A 344 1.89 9.01 10.05
C MET A 344 2.99 7.98 10.09
N TYR A 345 3.00 7.21 11.18
CA TYR A 345 3.66 5.91 11.19
C TYR A 345 2.79 4.87 10.46
N THR A 346 3.39 3.95 9.73
CA THR A 346 2.65 3.15 8.75
C THR A 346 3.00 1.67 8.79
N VAL A 347 1.97 0.84 8.79
CA VAL A 347 2.07 -0.62 8.83
C VAL A 347 1.28 -1.18 7.66
N LEU A 348 1.99 -1.74 6.67
CA LEU A 348 1.38 -2.45 5.56
C LEU A 348 0.89 -3.83 6.04
N VAL A 349 -0.37 -4.17 5.78
CA VAL A 349 -0.96 -5.45 6.21
C VAL A 349 -1.16 -6.40 5.02
N GLY A 350 -1.05 -7.70 5.25
CA GLY A 350 -1.24 -8.75 4.25
C GLY A 350 0.05 -9.27 3.59
N THR A 351 1.22 -8.79 4.02
CA THR A 351 2.52 -9.22 3.50
C THR A 351 3.63 -9.10 4.55
N SER A 352 4.63 -9.97 4.51
CA SER A 352 5.88 -9.83 5.27
C SER A 352 6.89 -8.92 4.57
N GLU A 353 6.67 -8.60 3.30
CA GLU A 353 7.56 -7.76 2.52
C GLU A 353 7.27 -6.27 2.73
N ARG A 354 8.24 -5.59 3.33
CA ARG A 354 8.19 -4.15 3.50
C ARG A 354 8.50 -3.44 2.18
N ILE A 355 7.62 -2.51 1.80
CA ILE A 355 7.82 -1.63 0.64
C ILE A 355 8.46 -0.30 1.03
N LYS A 356 9.05 0.38 0.04
CA LYS A 356 9.49 1.78 0.21
C LYS A 356 8.30 2.66 0.57
N GLY A 357 8.37 3.33 1.72
CA GLY A 357 7.31 4.20 2.22
C GLY A 357 6.46 3.60 3.34
N ALA A 358 6.59 2.30 3.64
CA ALA A 358 6.05 1.68 4.84
C ALA A 358 7.10 1.64 5.97
N ASP A 359 6.69 1.78 7.23
CA ASP A 359 7.58 1.61 8.38
C ASP A 359 7.71 0.13 8.75
N HIS A 360 6.58 -0.59 8.79
CA HIS A 360 6.51 -2.03 8.99
C HIS A 360 5.62 -2.71 7.96
N ALA A 361 5.74 -4.03 7.87
CA ALA A 361 4.83 -4.89 7.15
C ALA A 361 4.46 -6.10 8.03
N LEU A 362 3.19 -6.49 8.02
CA LEU A 362 2.65 -7.64 8.75
C LEU A 362 1.86 -8.52 7.80
N GLU A 363 2.08 -9.84 7.84
CA GLU A 363 1.21 -10.79 7.13
C GLU A 363 -0.21 -10.76 7.70
N SER A 364 -0.35 -10.49 8.99
CA SER A 364 -1.63 -10.42 9.69
C SER A 364 -1.55 -9.51 10.90
N LEU A 365 -2.66 -8.84 11.24
CA LEU A 365 -2.81 -8.09 12.49
C LEU A 365 -2.61 -8.95 13.75
N HIS A 366 -2.70 -10.28 13.60
CA HIS A 366 -2.40 -11.24 14.67
C HIS A 366 -0.95 -11.17 15.15
N ASN A 367 -0.03 -10.71 14.30
CA ASN A 367 1.40 -10.56 14.60
C ASN A 367 1.75 -9.19 15.19
N MET A 368 0.77 -8.32 15.46
CA MET A 368 1.03 -6.95 15.90
C MET A 368 1.84 -6.88 17.20
N LYS A 369 1.57 -7.77 18.16
CA LYS A 369 2.31 -7.79 19.43
C LYS A 369 3.77 -8.19 19.29
N GLU A 370 4.08 -9.06 18.33
CA GLU A 370 5.47 -9.46 18.05
C GLU A 370 6.22 -8.34 17.31
N ALA A 371 5.55 -7.67 16.38
CA ALA A 371 6.17 -6.68 15.53
C ALA A 371 6.26 -5.28 16.15
N LEU A 372 5.31 -4.92 17.02
CA LEU A 372 5.18 -3.62 17.69
C LEU A 372 4.87 -3.83 19.18
N PRO A 373 5.76 -4.52 19.94
CA PRO A 373 5.53 -4.83 21.36
C PRO A 373 5.33 -3.58 22.21
N GLU A 374 5.94 -2.45 21.83
CA GLU A 374 5.91 -1.18 22.55
C GLU A 374 4.50 -0.58 22.68
N LEU A 375 3.55 -0.98 21.83
CA LEU A 375 2.15 -0.57 21.95
C LEU A 375 1.46 -1.09 23.22
N TRP A 376 2.08 -2.07 23.89
CA TRP A 376 1.62 -2.63 25.17
C TRP A 376 2.39 -2.10 26.39
N ASP A 377 3.46 -1.33 26.21
CA ASP A 377 4.38 -0.98 27.31
C ASP A 377 3.80 0.03 28.31
N GLU A 378 2.82 0.86 27.91
CA GLU A 378 2.11 1.72 28.88
C GLU A 378 1.18 0.91 29.80
N ALA A 379 0.66 -0.24 29.37
CA ALA A 379 -0.18 -1.11 30.21
C ALA A 379 0.62 -1.83 31.31
N VAL A 380 1.92 -2.10 31.07
CA VAL A 380 2.79 -2.79 32.03
C VAL A 380 3.08 -1.90 33.25
N LYS A 381 3.24 -0.58 33.05
CA LYS A 381 3.48 0.37 34.15
C LYS A 381 2.30 0.47 35.11
N ASP A 382 1.07 0.37 34.61
CA ASP A 382 -0.14 0.47 35.44
C ASP A 382 -0.43 -0.83 36.21
N GLU A 383 -0.07 -1.99 35.64
CA GLU A 383 -0.10 -3.29 36.34
C GLU A 383 0.96 -3.42 37.44
N ASP A 384 2.19 -2.96 37.19
CA ASP A 384 3.28 -3.03 38.17
C ASP A 384 3.04 -2.10 39.36
N VAL A 385 2.45 -0.92 39.13
CA VAL A 385 2.01 -0.01 40.21
C VAL A 385 0.87 -0.65 41.02
N ARG A 386 -0.07 -1.35 40.38
CA ARG A 386 -1.17 -2.09 41.07
C ARG A 386 -0.71 -3.34 41.81
N LYS A 387 0.34 -4.04 41.34
CA LYS A 387 0.96 -5.17 42.06
C LYS A 387 1.81 -4.70 43.22
N SER A 388 2.58 -3.62 43.05
CA SER A 388 3.36 -2.96 44.11
C SER A 388 2.49 -2.52 45.29
N SER A 389 1.31 -1.97 45.02
CA SER A 389 0.36 -1.53 46.05
C SER A 389 -0.39 -2.66 46.77
N LYS A 390 -0.34 -3.91 46.26
CA LYS A 390 -0.92 -5.09 46.92
C LYS A 390 0.05 -5.87 47.81
N VAL A 391 1.35 -5.60 47.75
CA VAL A 391 2.38 -6.32 48.53
C VAL A 391 2.68 -5.65 49.88
N GLY A 392 2.13 -4.46 50.15
CA GLY A 392 2.42 -3.66 51.35
C GLY A 392 1.44 -3.76 52.52
N ILE A 393 0.83 -4.93 52.79
CA ILE A 393 0.07 -5.14 54.04
C ILE A 393 0.65 -6.38 54.73
N GLU A 394 1.81 -6.21 55.37
CA GLU A 394 2.28 -7.15 56.40
C GLU A 394 1.59 -6.83 57.72
N THR A 395 0.80 -7.80 58.18
CA THR A 395 0.13 -7.85 59.47
C THR A 395 1.17 -7.87 60.59
N SER A 396 1.21 -6.85 61.46
CA SER A 396 1.94 -6.95 62.72
C SER A 396 1.13 -7.77 63.73
N VAL A 397 1.74 -8.87 64.19
CA VAL A 397 1.23 -9.69 65.30
C VAL A 397 1.80 -9.09 66.58
N ILE A 398 0.92 -8.69 67.50
CA ILE A 398 1.32 -8.31 68.86
C ILE A 398 1.22 -9.57 69.74
N ALA A 399 2.31 -9.82 70.47
CA ALA A 399 2.55 -10.94 71.37
C ALA A 399 1.72 -10.91 72.65
#